data_AF-A0A914FGN7-F1
#
_entry.id   AF-A0A914FGN7-F1
#
_cell.length_a   1.000
_cell.length_b   1.000
_cell.length_c   1.000
_cell.angle_alpha   90.00
_cell.angle_beta   90.00
_cell.angle_gamma   90.00
#
_symmetry.space_group_name_H-M   'P 1'
#
loop_
_entity.id
_entity.type
_entity.pdbx_description
1 polymer ?
#
loop_
_entity_poly.entity_id
_entity_poly.type
_entity_poly.pdbx_seq_one_letter_code
_entity_poly.pdbx_strand_id
1 'polypeptide(L)' 'MKGWRVASPHTDCMNGDYTQLGLHTKYFDNARQVLDVISPGHLNHFHDVLADRLRQYASSEGEMDEIY' A
#
# COMPACT_ATOMS: atom_id res chain seq x y z
N MET A 1 10.74 18.53 5.21
CA MET A 1 9.33 18.40 4.74
C MET A 1 8.53 17.66 5.79
N LYS A 2 7.23 17.93 5.95
CA LYS A 2 6.40 17.33 7.02
C LYS A 2 5.92 15.89 6.75
N GLY A 3 6.10 15.35 5.55
CA GLY A 3 5.64 14.00 5.18
C GLY A 3 4.29 13.98 4.46
N TRP A 4 3.64 12.82 4.45
CA TRP A 4 2.34 12.56 3.82
C TRP A 4 1.18 12.87 4.80
N ARG A 5 0.03 13.31 4.29
CA ARG A 5 -1.17 13.61 5.10
C ARG A 5 -2.43 13.34 4.28
N VAL A 6 -3.48 12.84 4.93
CA VAL A 6 -4.81 12.71 4.32
C VAL A 6 -5.53 14.06 4.45
N ALA A 7 -5.79 14.73 3.32
CA ALA A 7 -6.44 16.04 3.32
C ALA A 7 -7.98 15.94 3.31
N SER A 8 -8.53 14.93 2.65
CA SER A 8 -9.97 14.67 2.59
C SER A 8 -10.22 13.18 2.31
N PRO A 9 -11.38 12.63 2.69
CA PRO A 9 -11.81 11.31 2.21
C PRO A 9 -12.33 11.35 0.77
N HIS A 10 -12.56 12.54 0.19
CA HIS A 10 -13.09 12.68 -1.16
C HIS A 10 -11.97 12.85 -2.20
N THR A 11 -12.20 12.29 -3.38
CA THR A 11 -11.34 12.49 -4.55
C THR A 11 -11.23 13.97 -4.91
N ASP A 12 -10.01 14.42 -5.20
CA ASP A 12 -9.70 15.81 -5.59
C ASP A 12 -10.24 16.87 -4.62
N CYS A 13 -10.19 16.55 -3.32
CA CYS A 13 -10.69 17.43 -2.28
C CYS A 13 -9.64 17.66 -1.19
N MET A 14 -9.58 18.89 -0.71
CA MET A 14 -8.68 19.31 0.38
C MET A 14 -9.45 19.72 1.65
N ASN A 15 -10.78 19.55 1.64
CA ASN A 15 -11.62 19.82 2.81
C ASN A 15 -11.55 18.61 3.75
N GLY A 16 -10.88 18.81 4.88
CA GLY A 16 -10.82 17.81 5.94
C GLY A 16 -12.16 17.62 6.62
N ASP A 17 -12.29 16.50 7.32
CA ASP A 17 -13.47 16.16 8.12
C ASP A 17 -13.20 16.42 9.61
N TYR A 18 -13.98 17.31 10.22
CA TYR A 18 -13.87 17.63 11.65
C TYR A 18 -14.19 16.42 12.54
N THR A 19 -14.96 15.45 12.06
CA THR A 19 -15.25 14.22 12.80
C THR A 19 -14.05 13.27 12.86
N GLN A 20 -13.08 13.41 11.94
CA GLN A 20 -11.88 12.58 11.84
C GLN A 20 -10.59 13.41 12.02
N LEU A 21 -10.60 14.34 12.97
CA LEU A 21 -9.47 15.26 13.21
C LEU A 21 -8.12 14.53 13.36
N GLY A 22 -8.10 13.38 14.03
CA GLY A 22 -6.89 12.57 14.21
C GLY A 22 -6.27 12.09 12.89
N LEU A 23 -7.09 11.77 11.89
CA LEU A 23 -6.63 11.37 10.56
C LEU A 23 -6.02 12.57 9.82
N HIS A 24 -6.70 13.71 9.84
CA HIS A 24 -6.33 14.89 9.06
C HIS A 24 -5.19 15.73 9.66
N THR A 25 -4.85 15.51 10.93
CA THR A 25 -3.74 16.20 11.61
C THR A 25 -2.47 15.36 11.67
N LYS A 26 -2.56 14.05 11.42
CA LYS A 26 -1.42 13.13 11.43
C LYS A 26 -0.59 13.26 10.16
N TYR A 27 0.72 13.31 10.34
CA TYR A 27 1.70 13.19 9.26
C TYR A 27 2.34 11.80 9.30
N PHE A 28 2.61 11.26 8.10
CA PHE A 28 3.17 9.94 7.89
C PHE A 28 4.48 10.04 7.12
N ASP A 29 5.42 9.14 7.41
CA ASP A 29 6.74 9.16 6.77
C ASP A 29 6.70 8.70 5.32
N ASN A 30 5.78 7.79 5.00
CA ASN A 30 5.67 7.17 3.69
C ASN A 30 4.23 6.72 3.37
N ALA A 31 3.98 6.40 2.10
CA ALA A 31 2.67 5.98 1.62
C ALA A 31 2.15 4.68 2.26
N ARG A 32 3.04 3.75 2.66
CA ARG A 32 2.64 2.50 3.32
C ARG A 32 1.91 2.78 4.63
N GLN A 33 2.48 3.66 5.46
CA GLN A 33 1.86 4.06 6.72
C GLN A 33 0.50 4.76 6.52
N VAL A 34 0.29 5.45 5.39
CA VAL A 34 -1.02 6.02 5.04
C VAL A 34 -2.01 4.91 4.73
N LEU A 35 -1.62 3.94 3.88
CA LEU A 35 -2.47 2.83 3.47
C LEU A 35 -2.88 1.93 4.65
N ASP A 36 -1.99 1.73 5.63
CA ASP A 36 -2.29 1.01 6.88
C ASP A 36 -3.51 1.61 7.62
N VAL A 37 -3.81 2.89 7.42
CA VAL A 37 -4.95 3.59 8.04
C VAL A 37 -6.16 3.67 7.11
N ILE A 38 -5.96 4.02 5.84
CA ILE A 38 -7.09 4.31 4.92
C ILE A 38 -7.56 3.10 4.11
N SER A 39 -6.78 2.02 4.06
CA SER A 39 -7.12 0.80 3.31
C SER A 39 -6.81 -0.44 4.14
N PRO A 40 -7.68 -0.78 5.12
CA PRO A 40 -7.55 -2.02 5.87
C PRO A 40 -7.52 -3.21 4.90
N GLY A 41 -6.48 -4.02 4.97
CA GLY A 41 -6.30 -5.18 4.09
C GLY A 41 -5.38 -4.94 2.88
N HIS A 42 -4.86 -3.73 2.67
CA HIS A 42 -3.85 -3.47 1.62
C HIS A 42 -2.65 -4.43 1.72
N LEU A 43 -2.22 -4.76 2.94
CA LEU A 43 -1.10 -5.66 3.18
C LEU A 43 -1.40 -7.10 2.76
N ASN A 44 -2.64 -7.57 2.93
CA ASN A 44 -3.03 -8.90 2.48
C ASN A 44 -2.93 -8.99 0.95
N HIS A 45 -3.53 -8.02 0.25
CA HIS A 45 -3.42 -7.94 -1.21
C HIS A 45 -1.95 -7.83 -1.67
N PHE A 46 -1.13 -7.05 -0.96
CA PHE A 46 0.29 -6.96 -1.25
C PHE A 46 1.00 -8.31 -1.09
N HIS A 47 0.72 -9.04 -0.01
CA HIS A 47 1.29 -10.37 0.22
C HIS A 47 0.84 -11.38 -0.84
N ASP A 48 -0.42 -11.36 -1.23
CA ASP A 48 -0.96 -12.25 -2.26
C ASP A 48 -0.22 -12.04 -3.60
N VAL A 49 -0.11 -10.78 -4.03
CA VAL A 49 0.62 -10.41 -5.26
C VAL A 49 2.11 -10.76 -5.17
N LEU A 50 2.73 -10.56 -4.01
CA LEU A 50 4.13 -10.93 -3.78
C LEU A 50 4.32 -12.44 -3.90
N ALA A 51 3.45 -13.22 -3.25
CA ALA A 51 3.50 -14.67 -3.28
C ALA A 51 3.26 -15.22 -4.70
N ASP A 52 2.34 -14.63 -5.46
CA ASP A 52 2.12 -14.97 -6.87
C ASP A 52 3.36 -14.74 -7.72
N ARG A 53 4.00 -13.57 -7.57
CA ARG A 53 5.23 -13.27 -8.32
C ARG A 53 6.37 -14.20 -7.95
N LEU A 54 6.56 -14.49 -6.66
CA LEU A 54 7.60 -15.42 -6.22
C LEU A 54 7.39 -16.83 -6.78
N ARG A 55 6.14 -17.31 -6.85
CA ARG A 55 5.80 -18.57 -7.51
C ARG A 55 6.16 -18.55 -8.99
N GLN A 56 5.82 -17.48 -9.70
CA GLN A 56 6.15 -17.33 -11.12
C GLN A 56 7.67 -17.36 -11.36
N TYR A 57 8.45 -16.66 -10.53
CA TYR A 57 9.90 -16.68 -10.63
C TYR A 57 10.47 -18.08 -10.38
N ALA A 58 10.03 -18.76 -9.32
CA ALA A 58 10.49 -20.12 -9.03
C ALA A 58 10.16 -21.11 -10.15
N SER A 59 8.98 -21.00 -10.77
CA SER A 59 8.62 -21.82 -11.94
C SER A 59 9.48 -21.50 -13.17
N SER A 60 9.85 -20.23 -13.37
CA SER A 60 10.71 -19.82 -14.50
C SER A 60 12.18 -20.25 -14.35
N GLU A 61 12.68 -20.36 -13.11
CA GLU A 61 14.03 -20.90 -12.85
C GLU A 61 14.09 -22.42 -13.06
N GLY A 62 13.02 -23.15 -12.72
CA GLY A 62 12.93 -24.60 -12.97
C GLY A 62 12.91 -24.97 -14.46
N GLU A 63 12.31 -24.16 -15.32
CA GLU A 63 12.34 -24.37 -16.78
C GLU A 63 13.74 -24.15 -17.39
N MET A 64 14.60 -23.32 -16.79
CA MET A 64 15.98 -23.15 -17.26
C MET A 64 16.88 -24.34 -16.90
N ASP A 65 16.60 -25.05 -15.80
CA ASP A 65 17.36 -26.25 -15.39
C ASP A 65 16.97 -27.52 -16.17
N GLU A 66 15.78 -27.59 -16.78
CA GLU A 66 15.36 -28.74 -17.62
C GLU A 66 15.88 -28.69 -19.08
N ILE A 67 16.50 -27.57 -19.49
CA ILE A 67 17.01 -27.36 -20.85
C ILE A 67 18.53 -27.64 -20.96
N TYR A 68 19.18 -28.03 -19.85
CA TYR A 68 20.60 -28.42 -19.81
C TYR A 68 20.83 -29.90 -19.49
#